data_AF-A0A2S6I5B6-F1
#
_entry.id   AF-A0A2S6I5B6-F1
#
_cell.length_a   1.000
_cell.length_b   1.000
_cell.length_c   1.000
_cell.angle_alpha   90.00
_cell.angle_beta   90.00
_cell.angle_gamma   90.00
#
_symmetry.space_group_name_H-M   'P 1'
#
loop_
_entity.id
_entity.type
_entity.pdbx_description
1 polymer ?
#
loop_
_entity_poly.entity_id
_entity_poly.type
_entity_poly.pdbx_seq_one_letter_code
_entity_poly.pdbx_strand_id
1 'polypeptide(L)'
;MKTSTHRFTLATRYGDATFTITFDENGRISIIGTPLEGLPDSVYQLTYGHDWPTVKAYFEDLCKLLPFWAEAYLTTANAPAPLLPLSAFFATEFTPESVTGAPGYWAEQGHWRELFHPDPVLRNRMLSRATGEDHTLFRNQAAAYLEPYLLALVAAPTLGSVAEAYRLLGTLGTPSARQFLLAELEREGRHPYTRHLLFGLRYFQNAADLVRIAAVYRSGNISEDDLPAVLKYMDGVPGKTTLDFARELLADHAYLSESILRVFYGIRLQDKDIRPLLLRAFEAEKAYHHLDILLRTTNRLSTEPINLEAMNRRAAAPEFLDVPPVNWPQQLEPGWTTLVRTTPPGEALRIIAAYLDRPEPRLQRNALLQMKVLVQQPEFSGTLPGPVEHRLRDLLRSPFDKVYVEVLNLLGMRSLTCADPLPMLDAILRLSVGTRYRIVVLKALRGVGDFPAARERARTFLSDAITKAPDTRRLEHLTALLPYVEKYLGQADDLRSQLNARVSVLTD
;
A
#
# COMPACT_ATOMS: atom_id res chain seq x y z
N MET A 1 9.95 -42.81 42.98
CA MET A 1 10.25 -41.71 42.06
C MET A 1 11.53 -41.04 42.52
N LYS A 2 12.59 -41.09 41.72
CA LYS A 2 13.85 -40.38 42.00
C LYS A 2 13.67 -38.93 41.55
N THR A 3 13.74 -37.98 42.48
CA THR A 3 13.75 -36.54 42.17
C THR A 3 15.08 -35.95 42.60
N SER A 4 15.79 -35.28 41.70
CA SER A 4 17.08 -34.67 41.98
C SER A 4 16.98 -33.15 41.87
N THR A 5 17.45 -32.43 42.88
CA THR A 5 17.51 -30.97 42.88
C THR A 5 18.89 -30.49 42.44
N HIS A 6 18.93 -29.50 41.56
CA HIS A 6 20.18 -28.93 41.05
C HIS A 6 20.11 -27.41 41.03
N ARG A 7 21.22 -26.77 41.41
CA ARG A 7 21.39 -25.33 41.35
C ARG A 7 22.31 -24.99 40.20
N PHE A 8 21.86 -24.16 39.27
CA PHE A 8 22.66 -23.78 38.10
C PHE A 8 22.57 -22.26 37.85
N THR A 9 23.62 -21.71 37.25
CA THR A 9 23.72 -20.28 36.96
C THR A 9 23.70 -20.06 35.45
N LEU A 10 22.81 -19.19 35.00
CA LEU A 10 22.66 -18.77 33.61
C LEU A 10 23.25 -17.38 33.44
N ALA A 11 24.17 -17.21 32.50
CA ALA A 11 24.63 -15.87 32.10
C ALA A 11 23.51 -15.16 31.31
N THR A 12 23.09 -13.97 31.76
CA THR A 12 22.05 -13.17 31.11
C THR A 12 22.55 -11.79 30.73
N ARG A 13 21.77 -11.06 29.93
CA ARG A 13 22.08 -9.66 29.57
C ARG A 13 22.07 -8.70 30.78
N TYR A 14 21.51 -9.12 31.91
CA TYR A 14 21.42 -8.36 33.16
C TYR A 14 22.31 -8.94 34.27
N GLY A 15 23.26 -9.80 33.91
CA GLY A 15 24.17 -10.49 34.82
C GLY A 15 23.79 -11.95 35.04
N ASP A 16 24.57 -12.62 35.89
CA ASP A 16 24.38 -14.03 36.19
C ASP A 16 23.14 -14.27 37.06
N ALA A 17 22.33 -15.23 36.67
CA ALA A 17 21.06 -15.56 37.32
C ALA A 17 21.07 -17.02 37.76
N THR A 18 20.94 -17.26 39.07
CA THR A 18 20.97 -18.61 39.63
C THR A 18 19.57 -19.14 39.88
N PHE A 19 19.30 -20.32 39.33
CA PHE A 19 18.03 -21.02 39.45
C PHE A 19 18.23 -22.32 40.23
N THR A 20 17.18 -22.71 40.96
CA THR A 20 17.09 -24.03 41.57
C THR A 20 15.99 -24.81 40.87
N ILE A 21 16.35 -25.94 40.29
CA ILE A 21 15.45 -26.78 39.51
C ILE A 21 15.39 -28.19 40.06
N THR A 22 14.31 -28.88 39.73
CA THR A 22 14.11 -30.30 40.02
C THR A 22 13.92 -31.06 38.73
N PHE A 23 14.51 -32.25 38.68
CA PHE A 23 14.31 -33.24 37.62
C PHE A 23 13.44 -34.36 38.15
N ASP A 24 12.42 -34.73 37.38
CA ASP A 24 11.75 -36.02 37.58
C ASP A 24 12.48 -37.14 36.82
N GLU A 25 12.05 -38.39 37.06
CA GLU A 25 12.62 -39.58 36.44
C GLU A 25 12.45 -39.65 34.91
N ASN A 26 11.59 -38.81 34.33
CA ASN A 26 11.39 -38.69 32.88
C ASN A 26 12.14 -37.50 32.28
N GLY A 27 12.94 -36.79 33.09
CA GLY A 27 13.68 -35.60 32.65
C GLY A 27 12.83 -34.34 32.51
N ARG A 28 11.61 -34.30 33.07
CA ARG A 28 10.85 -33.05 33.15
C ARG A 28 11.48 -32.12 34.17
N ILE A 29 11.52 -30.85 33.84
CA ILE A 29 12.14 -29.82 34.66
C ILE A 29 11.07 -28.95 35.30
N SER A 30 11.14 -28.78 36.61
CA SER A 30 10.37 -27.78 37.34
C SER A 30 11.30 -26.83 38.06
N ILE A 31 11.12 -25.52 37.87
CA ILE A 31 11.83 -24.49 38.62
C ILE A 31 11.16 -24.37 39.99
N ILE A 32 11.95 -24.60 41.04
CA ILE A 32 11.48 -24.52 42.43
C ILE A 32 12.10 -23.35 43.20
N GLY A 33 13.10 -22.68 42.60
CA GLY A 33 13.60 -21.42 43.11
C GLY A 33 14.17 -20.54 42.00
N THR A 34 13.87 -19.24 42.07
CA THR A 34 14.23 -18.26 41.03
C THR A 34 15.22 -17.24 41.60
N PRO A 35 15.98 -16.54 40.74
CA PRO A 35 16.80 -15.39 41.16
C PRO A 35 15.97 -14.30 41.84
N LEU A 36 14.65 -14.33 41.67
CA LEU A 36 13.72 -13.31 42.12
C LEU A 36 13.01 -13.63 43.42
N GLU A 37 13.12 -14.86 43.90
CA GLU A 37 12.30 -15.38 44.98
C GLU A 37 12.57 -14.63 46.29
N GLY A 38 11.50 -14.07 46.87
CA GLY A 38 11.57 -13.31 48.13
C GLY A 38 12.17 -11.91 48.04
N LEU A 39 12.54 -11.43 46.84
CA LEU A 39 13.10 -10.08 46.67
C LEU A 39 11.99 -9.02 46.50
N PRO A 40 11.95 -7.95 47.32
CA PRO A 40 11.00 -6.86 47.13
C PRO A 40 11.41 -5.94 45.95
N ASP A 41 10.44 -5.23 45.37
CA ASP A 41 10.65 -4.31 44.24
C ASP A 41 11.73 -3.24 44.54
N SER A 42 11.88 -2.83 45.80
CA SER A 42 12.91 -1.90 46.24
C SER A 42 14.33 -2.41 46.02
N VAL A 43 14.57 -3.72 46.11
CA VAL A 43 15.89 -4.31 45.82
C VAL A 43 16.17 -4.22 44.32
N TYR A 44 15.21 -4.52 43.46
CA TYR A 44 15.38 -4.36 42.02
C TYR A 44 15.62 -2.91 41.63
N GLN A 45 14.89 -1.98 42.23
CA GLN A 45 15.07 -0.56 41.98
C GLN A 45 16.47 -0.08 42.40
N LEU A 46 17.00 -0.57 43.52
CA LEU A 46 18.37 -0.26 43.94
C LEU A 46 19.43 -0.86 43.02
N THR A 47 19.19 -2.06 42.49
CA THR A 47 20.16 -2.78 41.62
C THR A 47 20.13 -2.31 40.17
N TYR A 48 18.95 -2.08 39.61
CA TYR A 48 18.73 -1.83 38.18
C TYR A 48 18.18 -0.44 37.86
N GLY A 49 18.04 0.43 38.87
CA GLY A 49 17.62 1.81 38.69
C GLY A 49 16.21 1.91 38.08
N HIS A 50 16.03 2.79 37.11
CA HIS A 50 14.72 3.01 36.47
C HIS A 50 14.25 1.84 35.58
N ASP A 51 15.16 0.97 35.12
CA ASP A 51 14.86 -0.14 34.23
C ASP A 51 14.41 -1.41 34.97
N TRP A 52 14.31 -1.34 36.30
CA TRP A 52 13.97 -2.46 37.16
C TRP A 52 12.69 -3.23 36.76
N PRO A 53 11.60 -2.59 36.26
CA PRO A 53 10.40 -3.34 35.86
C PRO A 53 10.67 -4.23 34.64
N THR A 54 11.49 -3.75 33.70
CA THR A 54 11.88 -4.49 32.50
C THR A 54 12.78 -5.68 32.85
N VAL A 55 13.71 -5.49 33.80
CA VAL A 55 14.59 -6.55 34.28
C VAL A 55 13.81 -7.63 35.03
N LYS A 56 12.89 -7.22 35.90
CA LYS A 56 11.98 -8.13 36.61
C LYS A 56 11.15 -8.96 35.62
N ALA A 57 10.49 -8.30 34.67
CA ALA A 57 9.72 -8.98 33.62
C ALA A 57 10.58 -9.94 32.78
N TYR A 58 11.84 -9.59 32.48
CA TYR A 58 12.76 -10.47 31.78
C TYR A 58 13.04 -11.77 32.54
N PHE A 59 13.30 -11.69 33.84
CA PHE A 59 13.57 -12.89 34.64
C PHE A 59 12.30 -13.71 34.89
N GLU A 60 11.13 -13.08 35.03
CA GLU A 60 9.84 -13.76 35.08
C GLU A 60 9.57 -14.52 33.78
N ASP A 61 9.83 -13.90 32.63
CA ASP A 61 9.70 -14.53 31.32
C ASP A 61 10.71 -15.68 31.12
N LEU A 62 11.94 -15.52 31.64
CA LEU A 62 12.95 -16.56 31.61
C LEU A 62 12.52 -17.79 32.40
N CYS A 63 11.87 -17.60 33.56
CA CYS A 63 11.31 -18.71 34.34
C CYS A 63 10.25 -19.49 33.55
N LYS A 64 9.47 -18.84 32.69
CA LYS A 64 8.44 -19.52 31.88
C LYS A 64 9.05 -20.41 30.79
N LEU A 65 10.18 -19.99 30.18
CA LEU A 65 10.75 -20.66 29.00
C LEU A 65 11.90 -21.61 29.29
N LEU A 66 12.66 -21.35 30.35
CA LEU A 66 13.83 -22.13 30.71
C LEU A 66 13.55 -23.64 30.85
N PRO A 67 12.43 -24.12 31.41
CA PRO A 67 12.13 -25.55 31.45
C PRO A 67 12.07 -26.17 30.05
N PHE A 68 11.37 -25.53 29.12
CA PHE A 68 11.25 -26.00 27.74
C PHE A 68 12.60 -26.02 27.01
N TRP A 69 13.40 -24.97 27.21
CA TRP A 69 14.74 -24.90 26.62
C TRP A 69 15.63 -26.00 27.17
N ALA A 70 15.69 -26.17 28.48
CA ALA A 70 16.52 -27.18 29.09
C ALA A 70 16.06 -28.59 28.69
N GLU A 71 14.76 -28.92 28.78
CA GLU A 71 14.19 -30.22 28.39
C GLU A 71 14.54 -30.64 26.95
N ALA A 72 14.52 -29.71 26.00
CA ALA A 72 14.85 -29.98 24.61
C ALA A 72 16.34 -30.34 24.38
N TYR A 73 17.22 -29.95 25.30
CA TYR A 73 18.68 -30.14 25.20
C TYR A 73 19.26 -31.08 26.28
N LEU A 74 18.46 -31.66 27.16
CA LEU A 74 18.96 -32.48 28.28
C LEU A 74 19.78 -33.70 27.86
N THR A 75 19.38 -34.37 26.79
CA THR A 75 19.94 -35.66 26.37
C THR A 75 21.09 -35.51 25.39
N THR A 76 21.60 -34.29 25.17
CA THR A 76 22.62 -34.02 24.16
C THR A 76 23.91 -33.44 24.70
N ALA A 77 25.01 -33.91 24.12
CA ALA A 77 26.35 -33.38 24.38
C ALA A 77 26.57 -31.99 23.75
N ASN A 78 25.77 -31.63 22.73
CA ASN A 78 25.92 -30.37 21.98
C ASN A 78 24.87 -29.33 22.41
N ALA A 79 24.64 -29.17 23.71
CA ALA A 79 23.72 -28.15 24.20
C ALA A 79 24.30 -26.73 24.02
N PRO A 80 23.47 -25.69 23.87
CA PRO A 80 23.93 -24.30 23.89
C PRO A 80 24.72 -24.02 25.17
N ALA A 81 25.74 -23.16 25.10
CA ALA A 81 26.62 -22.87 26.24
C ALA A 81 25.89 -22.59 27.57
N PRO A 82 24.76 -21.85 27.60
CA PRO A 82 24.02 -21.60 28.84
C PRO A 82 23.33 -22.84 29.43
N LEU A 83 23.09 -23.90 28.63
CA LEU A 83 22.39 -25.13 29.03
C LEU A 83 23.32 -26.33 29.21
N LEU A 84 24.60 -26.24 28.80
CA LEU A 84 25.60 -27.31 28.96
C LEU A 84 25.72 -27.84 30.41
N PRO A 85 25.74 -26.99 31.45
CA PRO A 85 25.83 -27.50 32.83
C PRO A 85 24.65 -28.41 33.19
N LEU A 86 23.45 -28.11 32.68
CA LEU A 86 22.25 -28.89 32.95
C LEU A 86 22.28 -30.24 32.24
N SER A 87 22.69 -30.29 30.97
CA SER A 87 22.78 -31.57 30.25
C SER A 87 23.88 -32.46 30.83
N ALA A 88 25.02 -31.88 31.23
CA ALA A 88 26.10 -32.60 31.88
C ALA A 88 25.67 -33.19 33.23
N PHE A 89 24.98 -32.41 34.08
CA PHE A 89 24.44 -32.92 35.35
C PHE A 89 23.43 -34.04 35.11
N PHE A 90 22.49 -33.84 34.18
CA PHE A 90 21.47 -34.84 33.88
C PHE A 90 22.07 -36.17 33.43
N ALA A 91 23.08 -36.13 32.56
CA ALA A 91 23.79 -37.32 32.08
C ALA A 91 24.52 -38.12 33.19
N THR A 92 24.88 -37.47 34.31
CA THR A 92 25.48 -38.16 35.47
C THR A 92 24.46 -38.84 36.38
N GLU A 93 23.22 -38.35 36.40
CA GLU A 93 22.20 -38.77 37.36
C GLU A 93 21.16 -39.75 36.80
N PHE A 94 21.00 -39.78 35.47
CA PHE A 94 19.95 -40.52 34.76
C PHE A 94 20.48 -41.25 33.54
N THR A 95 19.92 -42.42 33.23
CA THR A 95 20.25 -43.18 32.01
C THR A 95 19.34 -42.79 30.84
N PRO A 96 19.87 -42.54 29.63
CA PRO A 96 19.08 -42.08 28.48
C PRO A 96 17.87 -42.96 28.12
N GLU A 97 17.97 -44.27 28.37
CA GLU A 97 16.93 -45.27 28.07
C GLU A 97 15.65 -45.11 28.90
N SER A 98 15.71 -44.35 30.00
CA SER A 98 14.56 -44.09 30.89
C SER A 98 13.81 -42.79 30.56
N VAL A 99 14.32 -41.98 29.61
CA VAL A 99 13.81 -40.64 29.34
C VAL A 99 12.63 -40.71 28.36
N THR A 100 11.44 -40.34 28.83
CA THR A 100 10.20 -40.33 28.04
C THR A 100 9.58 -38.92 27.96
N GLY A 101 8.52 -38.74 27.16
CA GLY A 101 7.86 -37.44 27.02
C GLY A 101 8.66 -36.43 26.19
N ALA A 102 8.61 -35.15 26.56
CA ALA A 102 9.22 -34.07 25.76
C ALA A 102 10.75 -34.25 25.58
N PRO A 103 11.56 -34.53 26.63
CA PRO A 103 12.99 -34.70 26.46
C PRO A 103 13.36 -35.90 25.56
N GLY A 104 12.62 -37.00 25.65
CA GLY A 104 12.80 -38.18 24.78
C GLY A 104 12.42 -37.87 23.32
N TYR A 105 11.28 -37.22 23.11
CA TYR A 105 10.83 -36.82 21.77
C TYR A 105 11.85 -35.90 21.06
N TRP A 106 12.37 -34.91 21.77
CA TRP A 106 13.35 -33.97 21.20
C TRP A 106 14.72 -34.59 20.97
N ALA A 107 15.08 -35.64 21.72
CA ALA A 107 16.29 -36.43 21.46
C ALA A 107 16.25 -37.09 20.07
N GLU A 108 15.10 -37.67 19.71
CA GLU A 108 14.88 -38.30 18.40
C GLU A 108 14.73 -37.26 17.28
N GLN A 109 14.12 -36.11 17.58
CA GLN A 109 13.92 -35.00 16.65
C GLN A 109 15.08 -34.00 16.65
N GLY A 110 16.31 -34.50 16.60
CA GLY A 110 17.51 -33.72 16.91
C GLY A 110 17.72 -32.45 16.05
N HIS A 111 17.16 -32.42 14.85
CA HIS A 111 17.20 -31.30 13.90
C HIS A 111 16.20 -30.17 14.20
N TRP A 112 15.15 -30.44 14.99
CA TRP A 112 14.13 -29.46 15.38
C TRP A 112 14.34 -28.89 16.79
N ARG A 113 15.29 -29.40 17.57
CA ARG A 113 15.64 -28.87 18.91
C ARG A 113 15.95 -27.38 18.92
N GLU A 114 16.48 -26.86 17.82
CA GLU A 114 16.79 -25.43 17.65
C GLU A 114 15.55 -24.51 17.71
N LEU A 115 14.32 -25.06 17.70
CA LEU A 115 13.10 -24.32 18.05
C LEU A 115 13.10 -23.81 19.51
N PHE A 116 13.90 -24.44 20.36
CA PHE A 116 14.03 -24.16 21.80
C PHE A 116 15.34 -23.44 22.14
N HIS A 117 16.07 -22.96 21.14
CA HIS A 117 17.35 -22.30 21.37
C HIS A 117 17.17 -21.00 22.18
N PRO A 118 18.02 -20.71 23.20
CA PRO A 118 17.92 -19.48 24.00
C PRO A 118 18.09 -18.20 23.18
N ASP A 119 18.98 -18.21 22.18
CA ASP A 119 19.15 -17.11 21.22
C ASP A 119 17.90 -16.91 20.34
N PRO A 120 17.22 -15.74 20.43
CA PRO A 120 16.03 -15.45 19.64
C PRO A 120 16.27 -15.45 18.12
N VAL A 121 17.49 -15.17 17.63
CA VAL A 121 17.77 -15.14 16.19
C VAL A 121 17.68 -16.54 15.59
N LEU A 122 18.38 -17.50 16.19
CA LEU A 122 18.36 -18.91 15.78
C LEU A 122 16.95 -19.50 15.95
N ARG A 123 16.33 -19.22 17.10
CA ARG A 123 14.97 -19.66 17.38
C ARG A 123 13.97 -19.14 16.36
N ASN A 124 13.96 -17.83 16.04
CA ASN A 124 13.04 -17.24 15.06
C ASN A 124 13.20 -17.86 13.67
N ARG A 125 14.44 -18.11 13.25
CA ARG A 125 14.72 -18.77 11.98
C ARG A 125 14.09 -20.17 11.94
N MET A 126 14.20 -20.91 13.03
CA MET A 126 13.64 -22.27 13.12
C MET A 126 12.12 -22.27 13.25
N LEU A 127 11.54 -21.37 14.05
CA LEU A 127 10.09 -21.20 14.15
C LEU A 127 9.49 -20.87 12.77
N SER A 128 10.07 -19.90 12.07
CA SER A 128 9.67 -19.52 10.71
C SER A 128 9.79 -20.70 9.74
N ARG A 129 10.91 -21.44 9.79
CA ARG A 129 11.09 -22.68 8.99
C ARG A 129 9.98 -23.69 9.27
N ALA A 130 9.65 -23.94 10.53
CA ALA A 130 8.63 -24.92 10.92
C ALA A 130 7.22 -24.55 10.42
N THR A 131 6.95 -23.29 10.11
CA THR A 131 5.67 -22.85 9.51
C THR A 131 5.48 -23.27 8.04
N GLY A 132 6.54 -23.73 7.36
CA GLY A 132 6.51 -24.15 5.96
C GLY A 132 5.63 -25.39 5.70
N GLU A 133 4.99 -25.46 4.55
CA GLU A 133 4.03 -26.53 4.21
C GLU A 133 4.64 -27.94 4.23
N ASP A 134 5.93 -28.07 3.88
CA ASP A 134 6.69 -29.33 3.84
C ASP A 134 6.88 -30.01 5.20
N HIS A 135 6.52 -29.34 6.30
CA HIS A 135 6.75 -29.83 7.67
C HIS A 135 5.47 -30.26 8.39
N THR A 136 4.39 -30.50 7.65
CA THR A 136 3.08 -30.89 8.22
C THR A 136 3.15 -32.17 9.05
N LEU A 137 3.86 -33.20 8.60
CA LEU A 137 4.02 -34.45 9.36
C LEU A 137 4.70 -34.21 10.71
N PHE A 138 5.80 -33.43 10.71
CA PHE A 138 6.50 -33.05 11.94
C PHE A 138 5.58 -32.30 12.89
N ARG A 139 4.86 -31.26 12.42
CA ARG A 139 3.98 -30.47 13.27
C ARG A 139 2.89 -31.30 13.94
N ASN A 140 2.29 -32.23 13.20
CA ASN A 140 1.25 -33.11 13.75
C ASN A 140 1.79 -34.01 14.87
N GLN A 141 3.00 -34.54 14.71
CA GLN A 141 3.66 -35.37 15.74
C GLN A 141 4.13 -34.53 16.94
N ALA A 142 4.58 -33.30 16.68
CA ALA A 142 5.16 -32.41 17.68
C ALA A 142 4.12 -31.57 18.44
N ALA A 143 2.86 -31.52 18.00
CA ALA A 143 1.84 -30.59 18.49
C ALA A 143 1.68 -30.61 20.01
N ALA A 144 1.63 -31.81 20.62
CA ALA A 144 1.48 -31.97 22.06
C ALA A 144 2.65 -31.39 22.88
N TYR A 145 3.83 -31.26 22.28
CA TYR A 145 5.03 -30.71 22.90
C TYR A 145 5.29 -29.25 22.52
N LEU A 146 4.97 -28.87 21.28
CA LEU A 146 5.17 -27.51 20.78
C LEU A 146 4.10 -26.54 21.27
N GLU A 147 2.84 -26.95 21.36
CA GLU A 147 1.77 -26.02 21.74
C GLU A 147 1.99 -25.38 23.12
N PRO A 148 2.30 -26.13 24.20
CA PRO A 148 2.57 -25.54 25.51
C PRO A 148 3.76 -24.57 25.48
N TYR A 149 4.81 -24.91 24.75
CA TYR A 149 5.98 -24.06 24.59
C TYR A 149 5.67 -22.75 23.87
N LEU A 150 4.91 -22.80 22.77
CA LEU A 150 4.58 -21.61 22.01
C LEU A 150 3.62 -20.68 22.78
N LEU A 151 2.71 -21.24 23.57
CA LEU A 151 1.87 -20.44 24.48
C LEU A 151 2.72 -19.76 25.55
N ALA A 152 3.71 -20.45 26.12
CA ALA A 152 4.66 -19.86 27.06
C ALA A 152 5.51 -18.76 26.39
N LEU A 153 5.89 -18.95 25.12
CA LEU A 153 6.68 -17.99 24.34
C LEU A 153 5.89 -16.71 24.02
N VAL A 154 4.60 -16.83 23.72
CA VAL A 154 3.70 -15.67 23.57
C VAL A 154 3.54 -14.93 24.89
N ALA A 155 3.44 -15.65 26.01
CA ALA A 155 3.35 -15.07 27.35
C ALA A 155 4.69 -14.51 27.89
N ALA A 156 5.77 -14.61 27.11
CA ALA A 156 7.13 -14.19 27.46
C ALA A 156 7.69 -13.13 26.48
N PRO A 157 7.03 -11.95 26.35
CA PRO A 157 7.34 -10.98 25.30
C PRO A 157 8.76 -10.40 25.37
N THR A 158 9.36 -10.33 26.56
CA THR A 158 10.69 -9.73 26.73
C THR A 158 11.81 -10.58 26.13
N LEU A 159 11.54 -11.86 25.85
CA LEU A 159 12.48 -12.81 25.26
C LEU A 159 12.39 -12.87 23.72
N GLY A 160 11.46 -12.12 23.13
CA GLY A 160 11.25 -12.06 21.68
C GLY A 160 10.53 -13.29 21.12
N SER A 161 10.42 -13.35 19.78
CA SER A 161 9.80 -14.46 19.04
C SER A 161 8.26 -14.57 19.07
N VAL A 162 7.57 -13.67 19.76
CA VAL A 162 6.09 -13.65 19.86
C VAL A 162 5.40 -13.74 18.49
N ALA A 163 5.86 -12.95 17.52
CA ALA A 163 5.33 -12.94 16.16
C ALA A 163 5.37 -14.31 15.47
N GLU A 164 6.52 -15.00 15.52
CA GLU A 164 6.70 -16.32 14.91
C GLU A 164 5.99 -17.42 15.71
N ALA A 165 5.88 -17.26 17.03
CA ALA A 165 5.12 -18.14 17.89
C ALA A 165 3.64 -18.17 17.49
N TYR A 166 3.01 -17.01 17.27
CA TYR A 166 1.63 -16.92 16.78
C TYR A 166 1.43 -17.60 15.44
N ARG A 167 2.38 -17.44 14.50
CA ARG A 167 2.31 -18.08 13.19
C ARG A 167 2.39 -19.60 13.31
N LEU A 168 3.37 -20.12 14.05
CA LEU A 168 3.56 -21.56 14.23
C LEU A 168 2.41 -22.21 15.00
N LEU A 169 1.87 -21.55 16.04
CA LEU A 169 0.69 -22.01 16.79
C LEU A 169 -0.46 -22.36 15.85
N GLY A 170 -0.76 -21.48 14.89
CA GLY A 170 -1.84 -21.73 13.95
C GLY A 170 -1.61 -22.95 13.07
N THR A 171 -0.36 -23.15 12.63
CA THR A 171 0.02 -24.26 11.76
C THR A 171 0.01 -25.63 12.45
N LEU A 172 -0.08 -25.69 13.79
CA LEU A 172 -0.23 -26.95 14.54
C LEU A 172 -1.60 -27.60 14.32
N GLY A 173 -2.61 -26.82 13.89
CA GLY A 173 -3.93 -27.36 13.57
C GLY A 173 -4.74 -27.82 14.78
N THR A 174 -4.38 -27.42 16.00
CA THR A 174 -5.10 -27.83 17.22
C THR A 174 -6.29 -26.91 17.55
N PRO A 175 -7.39 -27.44 18.12
CA PRO A 175 -8.53 -26.61 18.52
C PRO A 175 -8.19 -25.56 19.59
N SER A 176 -7.25 -25.88 20.48
CA SER A 176 -6.80 -24.98 21.56
C SER A 176 -6.01 -23.79 20.97
N ALA A 177 -5.05 -24.05 20.06
CA ALA A 177 -4.35 -22.97 19.35
C ALA A 177 -5.31 -22.05 18.58
N ARG A 178 -6.29 -22.62 17.86
CA ARG A 178 -7.36 -21.85 17.19
C ARG A 178 -8.08 -20.92 18.16
N GLN A 179 -8.56 -21.44 19.29
CA GLN A 179 -9.32 -20.64 20.25
C GLN A 179 -8.46 -19.55 20.90
N PHE A 180 -7.19 -19.86 21.20
CA PHE A 180 -6.25 -18.90 21.74
C PHE A 180 -5.98 -17.75 20.76
N LEU A 181 -5.70 -18.04 19.49
CA LEU A 181 -5.45 -17.03 18.47
C LEU A 181 -6.67 -16.11 18.24
N LEU A 182 -7.88 -16.67 18.27
CA LEU A 182 -9.11 -15.87 18.18
C LEU A 182 -9.30 -14.99 19.41
N ALA A 183 -9.09 -15.54 20.61
CA ALA A 183 -9.20 -14.77 21.85
C ALA A 183 -8.22 -13.60 21.90
N GLU A 184 -6.98 -13.79 21.43
CA GLU A 184 -5.98 -12.70 21.34
C GLU A 184 -6.38 -11.63 20.32
N LEU A 185 -6.99 -12.02 19.20
CA LEU A 185 -7.50 -11.09 18.19
C LEU A 185 -8.72 -10.29 18.70
N GLU A 186 -9.53 -10.89 19.58
CA GLU A 186 -10.75 -10.31 20.16
C GLU A 186 -10.48 -9.43 21.39
N ARG A 187 -9.23 -9.32 21.84
CA ARG A 187 -8.86 -8.43 22.95
C ARG A 187 -9.25 -7.00 22.64
N GLU A 188 -9.51 -6.24 23.71
CA GLU A 188 -9.80 -4.82 23.59
C GLU A 188 -8.59 -4.07 23.00
N GLY A 189 -8.86 -3.22 22.01
CA GLY A 189 -7.85 -2.47 21.28
C GLY A 189 -7.16 -3.28 20.17
N ARG A 190 -6.36 -2.58 19.37
CA ARG A 190 -5.60 -3.19 18.28
C ARG A 190 -4.44 -4.01 18.84
N HIS A 191 -4.41 -5.30 18.49
CA HIS A 191 -3.29 -6.16 18.85
C HIS A 191 -2.05 -5.87 17.98
N PRO A 192 -0.83 -5.73 18.54
CA PRO A 192 0.37 -5.39 17.77
C PRO A 192 0.78 -6.48 16.76
N TYR A 193 0.31 -7.72 16.96
CA TYR A 193 0.60 -8.86 16.10
C TYR A 193 -0.61 -9.33 15.25
N THR A 194 -1.61 -8.48 15.01
CA THR A 194 -2.84 -8.82 14.24
C THR A 194 -2.54 -9.60 12.95
N ARG A 195 -1.57 -9.16 12.13
CA ARG A 195 -1.18 -9.87 10.89
C ARG A 195 -0.70 -11.31 11.13
N HIS A 196 0.01 -11.55 12.23
CA HIS A 196 0.56 -12.86 12.58
C HIS A 196 -0.52 -13.78 13.14
N LEU A 197 -1.46 -13.24 13.93
CA LEU A 197 -2.66 -13.93 14.38
C LEU A 197 -3.52 -14.37 13.19
N LEU A 198 -3.83 -13.45 12.28
CA LEU A 198 -4.60 -13.74 11.06
C LEU A 198 -3.88 -14.75 10.14
N PHE A 199 -2.54 -14.67 10.05
CA PHE A 199 -1.74 -15.69 9.36
C PHE A 199 -1.91 -17.07 10.01
N GLY A 200 -1.81 -17.18 11.33
CA GLY A 200 -2.00 -18.45 12.04
C GLY A 200 -3.43 -18.98 11.85
N LEU A 201 -4.44 -18.10 11.88
CA LEU A 201 -5.83 -18.48 11.73
C LEU A 201 -6.18 -19.04 10.35
N ARG A 202 -5.41 -18.73 9.29
CA ARG A 202 -5.65 -19.23 7.93
C ARG A 202 -5.65 -20.77 7.83
N TYR A 203 -5.07 -21.47 8.80
CA TYR A 203 -5.08 -22.94 8.84
C TYR A 203 -6.38 -23.53 9.40
N PHE A 204 -7.29 -22.68 9.89
CA PHE A 204 -8.59 -23.06 10.47
C PHE A 204 -9.78 -22.49 9.69
N GLN A 205 -9.60 -22.14 8.41
CA GLN A 205 -10.60 -21.50 7.56
C GLN A 205 -12.00 -22.12 7.68
N ASN A 206 -12.90 -21.45 8.40
CA ASN A 206 -14.29 -21.85 8.54
C ASN A 206 -15.21 -20.62 8.73
N ALA A 207 -16.49 -20.80 8.43
CA ALA A 207 -17.46 -19.72 8.46
C ALA A 207 -17.71 -19.13 9.87
N ALA A 208 -17.59 -19.94 10.93
CA ALA A 208 -17.84 -19.49 12.30
C ALA A 208 -16.75 -18.52 12.79
N ASP A 209 -15.49 -18.82 12.47
CA ASP A 209 -14.37 -17.93 12.79
C ASP A 209 -14.39 -16.66 11.96
N LEU A 210 -14.84 -16.74 10.71
CA LEU A 210 -14.98 -15.54 9.89
C LEU A 210 -16.00 -14.56 10.49
N VAL A 211 -17.08 -15.04 11.10
CA VAL A 211 -18.03 -14.18 11.83
C VAL A 211 -17.34 -13.44 12.98
N ARG A 212 -16.46 -14.13 13.72
CA ARG A 212 -15.69 -13.54 14.82
C ARG A 212 -14.70 -12.49 14.29
N ILE A 213 -13.93 -12.81 13.25
CA ILE A 213 -12.99 -11.87 12.62
C ILE A 213 -13.71 -10.64 12.06
N ALA A 214 -14.87 -10.81 11.43
CA ALA A 214 -15.70 -9.70 10.97
C ALA A 214 -16.20 -8.82 12.12
N ALA A 215 -16.51 -9.40 13.29
CA ALA A 215 -16.86 -8.63 14.47
C ALA A 215 -15.68 -7.77 14.98
N VAL A 216 -14.45 -8.32 14.96
CA VAL A 216 -13.23 -7.58 15.33
C VAL A 216 -12.93 -6.45 14.34
N TYR A 217 -13.19 -6.67 13.04
CA TYR A 217 -13.11 -5.59 12.04
C TYR A 217 -14.09 -4.46 12.37
N ARG A 218 -15.37 -4.79 12.60
CA ARG A 218 -16.42 -3.82 12.89
C ARG A 218 -16.22 -3.07 14.21
N SER A 219 -15.51 -3.64 15.17
CA SER A 219 -15.13 -2.95 16.41
C SER A 219 -13.96 -1.99 16.25
N GLY A 220 -13.36 -1.89 15.05
CA GLY A 220 -12.22 -1.02 14.77
C GLY A 220 -10.87 -1.57 15.25
N ASN A 221 -10.81 -2.84 15.67
CA ASN A 221 -9.57 -3.48 16.15
C ASN A 221 -8.68 -4.02 15.01
N ILE A 222 -9.16 -3.97 13.76
CA ILE A 222 -8.39 -4.27 12.55
C ILE A 222 -8.16 -2.98 11.77
N SER A 223 -6.89 -2.62 11.56
CA SER A 223 -6.55 -1.43 10.77
C SER A 223 -6.54 -1.72 9.27
N GLU A 224 -6.54 -0.68 8.45
CA GLU A 224 -6.40 -0.80 6.99
C GLU A 224 -5.16 -1.59 6.57
N ASP A 225 -4.07 -1.43 7.32
CA ASP A 225 -2.81 -2.14 7.15
C ASP A 225 -2.94 -3.66 7.33
N ASP A 226 -3.95 -4.12 8.09
CA ASP A 226 -4.16 -5.52 8.42
C ASP A 226 -5.15 -6.20 7.45
N LEU A 227 -5.89 -5.43 6.64
CA LEU A 227 -6.89 -5.94 5.68
C LEU A 227 -6.34 -6.93 4.65
N PRO A 228 -5.11 -6.79 4.11
CA PRO A 228 -4.55 -7.82 3.23
C PRO A 228 -4.45 -9.20 3.89
N ALA A 229 -4.25 -9.27 5.21
CA ALA A 229 -4.24 -10.53 5.94
C ALA A 229 -5.66 -11.08 6.15
N VAL A 230 -6.65 -10.21 6.38
CA VAL A 230 -8.07 -10.59 6.44
C VAL A 230 -8.53 -11.17 5.10
N LEU A 231 -8.24 -10.50 3.98
CA LEU A 231 -8.60 -10.98 2.64
C LEU A 231 -7.94 -12.32 2.32
N LYS A 232 -6.68 -12.54 2.74
CA LYS A 232 -6.01 -13.85 2.63
C LYS A 232 -6.67 -14.93 3.49
N TYR A 233 -7.17 -14.59 4.69
CA TYR A 233 -7.93 -15.54 5.50
C TYR A 233 -9.22 -15.95 4.81
N MET A 234 -9.93 -14.98 4.20
CA MET A 234 -11.19 -15.21 3.49
C MET A 234 -11.05 -16.08 2.23
N ASP A 235 -9.89 -16.02 1.57
CA ASP A 235 -9.56 -16.81 0.39
C ASP A 235 -9.53 -18.31 0.74
N GLY A 236 -10.64 -19.02 0.49
CA GLY A 236 -10.80 -20.44 0.81
C GLY A 236 -11.91 -20.75 1.81
N VAL A 237 -12.56 -19.75 2.43
CA VAL A 237 -13.76 -19.97 3.27
C VAL A 237 -15.01 -19.88 2.38
N PRO A 238 -15.65 -20.99 1.99
CA PRO A 238 -16.84 -20.92 1.15
C PRO A 238 -18.06 -20.44 1.94
N GLY A 239 -18.97 -19.77 1.25
CA GLY A 239 -20.33 -19.54 1.74
C GLY A 239 -20.74 -18.07 1.85
N LYS A 240 -21.98 -17.89 2.31
CA LYS A 240 -22.65 -16.59 2.38
C LYS A 240 -21.92 -15.58 3.28
N THR A 241 -21.35 -16.03 4.40
CA THR A 241 -20.60 -15.17 5.33
C THR A 241 -19.42 -14.46 4.64
N THR A 242 -18.66 -15.19 3.83
CA THR A 242 -17.51 -14.63 3.10
C THR A 242 -17.96 -13.63 2.05
N LEU A 243 -19.05 -13.93 1.33
CA LEU A 243 -19.65 -12.99 0.38
C LEU A 243 -20.12 -11.70 1.07
N ASP A 244 -20.86 -11.82 2.17
CA ASP A 244 -21.41 -10.67 2.88
C ASP A 244 -20.29 -9.78 3.43
N PHE A 245 -19.25 -10.38 4.03
CA PHE A 245 -18.11 -9.62 4.54
C PHE A 245 -17.23 -9.04 3.43
N ALA A 246 -17.03 -9.74 2.32
CA ALA A 246 -16.30 -9.20 1.17
C ALA A 246 -17.02 -8.00 0.54
N ARG A 247 -18.36 -7.99 0.56
CA ARG A 247 -19.16 -6.85 0.11
C ARG A 247 -19.07 -5.65 1.03
N GLU A 248 -19.03 -5.88 2.34
CA GLU A 248 -18.77 -4.84 3.35
C GLU A 248 -17.39 -4.22 3.11
N LEU A 249 -16.33 -5.05 3.02
CA LEU A 249 -14.98 -4.57 2.73
C LEU A 249 -14.88 -3.84 1.38
N LEU A 250 -15.64 -4.24 0.36
CA LEU A 250 -15.67 -3.55 -0.92
C LEU A 250 -16.31 -2.15 -0.83
N ALA A 251 -17.33 -2.01 0.01
CA ALA A 251 -17.99 -0.72 0.24
C ALA A 251 -17.10 0.23 1.04
N ASP A 252 -16.40 -0.30 2.05
CA ASP A 252 -15.56 0.51 2.95
C ASP A 252 -14.16 0.78 2.36
N HIS A 253 -13.62 -0.15 1.57
CA HIS A 253 -12.24 -0.14 1.09
C HIS A 253 -12.12 -0.49 -0.40
N ALA A 254 -12.79 0.27 -1.27
CA ALA A 254 -12.85 -0.02 -2.70
C ALA A 254 -11.48 -0.07 -3.42
N TYR A 255 -10.44 0.57 -2.87
CA TYR A 255 -9.06 0.46 -3.36
C TYR A 255 -8.49 -0.96 -3.27
N LEU A 256 -9.08 -1.83 -2.44
CA LEU A 256 -8.73 -3.26 -2.33
C LEU A 256 -9.49 -4.15 -3.32
N SER A 257 -10.29 -3.59 -4.24
CA SER A 257 -11.16 -4.36 -5.15
C SER A 257 -10.45 -5.48 -5.91
N GLU A 258 -9.18 -5.33 -6.29
CA GLU A 258 -8.41 -6.40 -6.93
C GLU A 258 -8.20 -7.62 -6.02
N SER A 259 -7.95 -7.39 -4.72
CA SER A 259 -7.78 -8.47 -3.73
C SER A 259 -9.13 -9.08 -3.35
N ILE A 260 -10.18 -8.26 -3.26
CA ILE A 260 -11.55 -8.72 -3.01
C ILE A 260 -12.07 -9.57 -4.19
N LEU A 261 -11.71 -9.22 -5.43
CA LEU A 261 -12.02 -10.03 -6.61
C LEU A 261 -11.46 -11.47 -6.48
N ARG A 262 -10.25 -11.62 -5.93
CA ARG A 262 -9.68 -12.95 -5.65
C ARG A 262 -10.51 -13.73 -4.63
N VAL A 263 -10.98 -13.06 -3.57
CA VAL A 263 -11.88 -13.68 -2.58
C VAL A 263 -13.19 -14.14 -3.25
N PHE A 264 -13.78 -13.32 -4.12
CA PHE A 264 -14.98 -13.71 -4.88
C PHE A 264 -14.74 -14.95 -5.75
N TYR A 265 -13.59 -15.04 -6.42
CA TYR A 265 -13.21 -16.25 -7.14
C TYR A 265 -12.95 -17.44 -6.23
N GLY A 266 -12.33 -17.23 -5.06
CA GLY A 266 -12.09 -18.27 -4.05
C GLY A 266 -13.38 -18.92 -3.54
N ILE A 267 -14.48 -18.16 -3.46
CA ILE A 267 -15.82 -18.68 -3.15
C ILE A 267 -16.62 -19.13 -4.38
N ARG A 268 -15.95 -19.28 -5.54
CA ARG A 268 -16.48 -19.81 -6.80
C ARG A 268 -17.57 -18.97 -7.46
N LEU A 269 -17.62 -17.67 -7.20
CA LEU A 269 -18.49 -16.78 -7.97
C LEU A 269 -17.99 -16.68 -9.42
N GLN A 270 -18.94 -16.58 -10.35
CA GLN A 270 -18.66 -16.36 -11.77
C GLN A 270 -18.64 -14.86 -12.06
N ASP A 271 -17.94 -14.45 -13.12
CA ASP A 271 -17.84 -13.05 -13.55
C ASP A 271 -19.21 -12.34 -13.63
N LYS A 272 -20.24 -13.04 -14.11
CA LYS A 272 -21.62 -12.52 -14.22
C LYS A 272 -22.25 -12.16 -12.87
N ASP A 273 -21.85 -12.84 -11.79
CA ASP A 273 -22.38 -12.65 -10.43
C ASP A 273 -21.53 -11.63 -9.65
N ILE A 274 -20.24 -11.54 -9.98
CA ILE A 274 -19.30 -10.56 -9.41
C ILE A 274 -19.55 -9.17 -9.97
N ARG A 275 -19.80 -9.05 -11.27
CA ARG A 275 -19.95 -7.77 -11.96
C ARG A 275 -20.96 -6.83 -11.29
N PRO A 276 -22.20 -7.26 -10.93
CA PRO A 276 -23.14 -6.37 -10.25
C PRO A 276 -22.63 -5.85 -8.90
N LEU A 277 -21.77 -6.59 -8.20
CA LEU A 277 -21.20 -6.15 -6.92
C LEU A 277 -20.16 -5.04 -7.14
N LEU A 278 -19.24 -5.24 -8.09
CA LEU A 278 -18.24 -4.23 -8.44
C LEU A 278 -18.87 -2.98 -9.08
N LEU A 279 -19.91 -3.14 -9.91
CA LEU A 279 -20.63 -2.01 -10.49
C LEU A 279 -21.32 -1.16 -9.43
N ARG A 280 -22.00 -1.77 -8.45
CA ARG A 280 -22.60 -1.01 -7.34
C ARG A 280 -21.53 -0.24 -6.55
N ALA A 281 -20.36 -0.85 -6.32
CA ALA A 281 -19.25 -0.15 -5.67
C ALA A 281 -18.74 1.02 -6.53
N PHE A 282 -18.57 0.81 -7.84
CA PHE A 282 -18.17 1.86 -8.79
C PHE A 282 -19.17 3.02 -8.83
N GLU A 283 -20.47 2.73 -8.80
CA GLU A 283 -21.54 3.73 -8.78
C GLU A 283 -21.60 4.52 -7.46
N ALA A 284 -21.27 3.88 -6.33
CA ALA A 284 -21.31 4.51 -5.00
C ALA A 284 -20.02 5.26 -4.61
N GLU A 285 -18.88 4.95 -5.24
CA GLU A 285 -17.56 5.45 -4.86
C GLU A 285 -17.41 6.96 -5.10
N LYS A 286 -16.92 7.71 -4.11
CA LYS A 286 -16.78 9.18 -4.13
C LYS A 286 -15.32 9.66 -4.26
N ALA A 287 -14.36 8.75 -4.23
CA ALA A 287 -12.94 9.02 -4.38
C ALA A 287 -12.47 8.70 -5.80
N TYR A 288 -11.98 9.72 -6.50
CA TYR A 288 -11.65 9.65 -7.92
C TYR A 288 -10.62 8.55 -8.26
N HIS A 289 -9.58 8.38 -7.45
CA HIS A 289 -8.57 7.35 -7.67
C HIS A 289 -9.11 5.92 -7.48
N HIS A 290 -10.08 5.72 -6.58
CA HIS A 290 -10.70 4.41 -6.37
C HIS A 290 -11.59 4.04 -7.56
N LEU A 291 -12.24 5.02 -8.20
CA LEU A 291 -13.00 4.76 -9.43
C LEU A 291 -12.14 4.12 -10.51
N ASP A 292 -10.89 4.56 -10.71
CA ASP A 292 -10.00 3.95 -11.70
C ASP A 292 -9.61 2.52 -11.31
N ILE A 293 -9.38 2.26 -10.02
CA ILE A 293 -9.11 0.90 -9.53
C ILE A 293 -10.33 0.00 -9.78
N LEU A 294 -11.52 0.43 -9.39
CA LEU A 294 -12.78 -0.29 -9.62
C LEU A 294 -13.06 -0.52 -11.10
N LEU A 295 -12.80 0.48 -11.94
CA LEU A 295 -12.89 0.37 -13.40
C LEU A 295 -12.00 -0.74 -13.92
N ARG A 296 -10.71 -0.73 -13.55
CA ARG A 296 -9.74 -1.76 -13.97
C ARG A 296 -10.14 -3.14 -13.47
N THR A 297 -10.56 -3.26 -12.21
CA THR A 297 -11.03 -4.53 -11.63
C THR A 297 -12.27 -5.05 -12.36
N THR A 298 -13.25 -4.18 -12.62
CA THR A 298 -14.51 -4.56 -13.29
C THR A 298 -14.27 -4.98 -14.75
N ASN A 299 -13.41 -4.26 -15.46
CA ASN A 299 -13.11 -4.53 -16.88
C ASN A 299 -12.18 -5.73 -17.10
N ARG A 300 -11.65 -6.36 -16.04
CA ARG A 300 -10.97 -7.67 -16.13
C ARG A 300 -11.95 -8.83 -16.27
N LEU A 301 -13.22 -8.62 -15.90
CA LEU A 301 -14.24 -9.65 -16.01
C LEU A 301 -14.60 -9.89 -17.48
N SER A 302 -14.93 -11.14 -17.84
CA SER A 302 -15.30 -11.57 -19.20
C SER A 302 -16.73 -11.14 -19.59
N THR A 303 -17.16 -9.97 -19.12
CA THR A 303 -18.51 -9.42 -19.26
C THR A 303 -18.45 -8.07 -19.97
N GLU A 304 -19.60 -7.46 -20.24
CA GLU A 304 -19.64 -6.13 -20.86
C GLU A 304 -18.84 -5.10 -20.01
N PRO A 305 -17.79 -4.51 -20.58
CA PRO A 305 -16.92 -3.59 -19.86
C PRO A 305 -17.57 -2.23 -19.65
N ILE A 306 -17.18 -1.53 -18.59
CA ILE A 306 -17.44 -0.10 -18.44
C ILE A 306 -16.66 0.62 -19.54
N ASN A 307 -17.38 1.30 -20.44
CA ASN A 307 -16.78 2.03 -21.54
C ASN A 307 -16.40 3.48 -21.16
N LEU A 308 -15.74 4.18 -22.09
CA LEU A 308 -15.29 5.56 -21.88
C LEU A 308 -16.44 6.52 -21.54
N GLU A 309 -17.59 6.36 -22.20
CA GLU A 309 -18.76 7.20 -21.97
C GLU A 309 -19.32 7.02 -20.55
N ALA A 310 -19.42 5.79 -20.07
CA ALA A 310 -19.88 5.46 -18.73
C ALA A 310 -18.93 6.01 -17.66
N MET A 311 -17.60 5.90 -17.85
CA MET A 311 -16.61 6.50 -16.96
C MET A 311 -16.72 8.04 -16.92
N ASN A 312 -16.85 8.68 -18.08
CA ASN A 312 -17.04 10.14 -18.17
C ASN A 312 -18.34 10.59 -17.49
N ARG A 313 -19.42 9.80 -17.62
CA ARG A 313 -20.70 10.06 -16.96
C ARG A 313 -20.57 9.95 -15.44
N ARG A 314 -19.89 8.91 -14.94
CA ARG A 314 -19.64 8.70 -13.50
C ARG A 314 -18.81 9.83 -12.90
N ALA A 315 -17.71 10.20 -13.56
CA ALA A 315 -16.79 11.23 -13.10
C ALA A 315 -17.38 12.65 -13.11
N ALA A 316 -18.54 12.84 -13.74
CA ALA A 316 -19.28 14.10 -13.75
C ALA A 316 -20.39 14.19 -12.69
N ALA A 317 -20.51 13.18 -11.83
CA ALA A 317 -21.45 13.26 -10.72
C ALA A 317 -21.05 14.40 -9.75
N PRO A 318 -22.03 15.04 -9.08
CA PRO A 318 -21.80 16.24 -8.27
C PRO A 318 -20.68 16.13 -7.24
N GLU A 319 -20.52 14.97 -6.61
CA GLU A 319 -19.48 14.68 -5.62
C GLU A 319 -18.04 14.85 -6.14
N PHE A 320 -17.83 14.84 -7.46
CA PHE A 320 -16.52 15.05 -8.07
C PHE A 320 -16.28 16.49 -8.54
N LEU A 321 -17.30 17.35 -8.55
CA LEU A 321 -17.22 18.67 -9.17
C LEU A 321 -16.61 19.71 -8.22
N ASP A 322 -16.92 19.62 -6.92
CA ASP A 322 -16.55 20.62 -5.91
C ASP A 322 -15.19 20.32 -5.24
N VAL A 323 -14.15 20.19 -6.06
CA VAL A 323 -12.79 19.89 -5.59
C VAL A 323 -11.86 21.03 -5.98
N PRO A 324 -11.04 21.55 -5.04
CA PRO A 324 -10.17 22.67 -5.32
C PRO A 324 -9.15 22.31 -6.42
N PRO A 325 -8.74 23.28 -7.26
CA PRO A 325 -7.85 23.02 -8.39
C PRO A 325 -6.59 22.25 -8.03
N VAL A 326 -6.00 22.48 -6.86
CA VAL A 326 -4.79 21.78 -6.39
C VAL A 326 -4.92 20.25 -6.44
N ASN A 327 -6.11 19.73 -6.15
CA ASN A 327 -6.42 18.29 -6.08
C ASN A 327 -6.91 17.71 -7.42
N TRP A 328 -6.95 18.51 -8.49
CA TRP A 328 -7.32 17.99 -9.81
C TRP A 328 -6.24 17.05 -10.36
N PRO A 329 -6.64 16.00 -11.11
CA PRO A 329 -5.71 15.08 -11.76
C PRO A 329 -4.69 15.83 -12.62
N GLN A 330 -3.41 15.45 -12.47
CA GLN A 330 -2.32 15.99 -13.28
C GLN A 330 -2.11 15.18 -14.57
N GLN A 331 -2.50 13.91 -14.52
CA GLN A 331 -2.46 12.95 -15.61
C GLN A 331 -3.76 12.15 -15.58
N LEU A 332 -4.06 11.48 -16.70
CA LEU A 332 -5.17 10.55 -16.75
C LEU A 332 -4.77 9.25 -16.04
N GLU A 333 -5.65 8.72 -15.20
CA GLU A 333 -5.38 7.47 -14.49
C GLU A 333 -5.21 6.28 -15.47
N PRO A 334 -4.50 5.20 -15.08
CA PRO A 334 -4.15 4.12 -16.00
C PRO A 334 -5.36 3.42 -16.64
N GLY A 335 -6.42 3.15 -15.87
CA GLY A 335 -7.62 2.50 -16.39
C GLY A 335 -8.35 3.35 -17.41
N TRP A 336 -8.52 4.64 -17.11
CA TRP A 336 -9.14 5.59 -18.02
C TRP A 336 -8.29 5.84 -19.27
N THR A 337 -6.96 5.85 -19.14
CA THR A 337 -6.03 5.87 -20.28
C THR A 337 -6.24 4.67 -21.20
N THR A 338 -6.40 3.46 -20.63
CA THR A 338 -6.74 2.26 -21.40
C THR A 338 -8.06 2.43 -22.13
N LEU A 339 -9.11 2.97 -21.49
CA LEU A 339 -10.40 3.21 -22.15
C LEU A 339 -10.27 4.11 -23.38
N VAL A 340 -9.48 5.20 -23.30
CA VAL A 340 -9.26 6.09 -24.45
C VAL A 340 -8.53 5.36 -25.58
N ARG A 341 -7.59 4.46 -25.25
CA ARG A 341 -6.80 3.70 -26.24
C ARG A 341 -7.56 2.55 -26.88
N THR A 342 -8.49 1.94 -26.16
CA THR A 342 -9.26 0.80 -26.68
C THR A 342 -10.57 1.22 -27.35
N THR A 343 -11.02 2.47 -27.13
CA THR A 343 -12.18 3.02 -27.83
C THR A 343 -11.78 3.46 -29.24
N PRO A 344 -12.53 3.10 -30.30
CA PRO A 344 -12.25 3.54 -31.66
C PRO A 344 -12.04 5.06 -31.76
N PRO A 345 -11.01 5.57 -32.46
CA PRO A 345 -10.63 6.99 -32.40
C PRO A 345 -11.76 7.99 -32.69
N GLY A 346 -12.62 7.69 -33.68
CA GLY A 346 -13.77 8.54 -34.01
C GLY A 346 -14.84 8.56 -32.92
N GLU A 347 -15.07 7.42 -32.27
CA GLU A 347 -15.99 7.32 -31.13
C GLU A 347 -15.41 7.99 -29.89
N ALA A 348 -14.13 7.76 -29.60
CA ALA A 348 -13.42 8.42 -28.50
C ALA A 348 -13.47 9.95 -28.65
N LEU A 349 -13.19 10.47 -29.85
CA LEU A 349 -13.26 11.90 -30.15
C LEU A 349 -14.67 12.46 -29.89
N ARG A 350 -15.72 11.77 -30.34
CA ARG A 350 -17.12 12.17 -30.10
C ARG A 350 -17.42 12.25 -28.60
N ILE A 351 -17.04 11.23 -27.84
CA ILE A 351 -17.27 11.16 -26.39
C ILE A 351 -16.49 12.25 -25.65
N ILE A 352 -15.21 12.44 -26.01
CA ILE A 352 -14.33 13.46 -25.40
C ILE A 352 -14.83 14.86 -25.73
N ALA A 353 -15.25 15.13 -26.96
CA ALA A 353 -15.79 16.42 -27.38
C ALA A 353 -17.04 16.79 -26.57
N ALA A 354 -18.00 15.89 -26.46
CA ALA A 354 -19.20 16.10 -25.63
C ALA A 354 -18.85 16.35 -24.15
N TYR A 355 -17.80 15.71 -23.65
CA TYR A 355 -17.32 15.90 -22.28
C TYR A 355 -16.58 17.23 -22.08
N LEU A 356 -15.86 17.72 -23.10
CA LEU A 356 -15.15 19.01 -23.11
C LEU A 356 -16.10 20.21 -23.14
N ASP A 357 -17.29 20.05 -23.71
CA ASP A 357 -18.33 21.09 -23.79
C ASP A 357 -19.00 21.38 -22.43
N ARG A 358 -18.74 20.56 -21.42
CA ARG A 358 -19.24 20.81 -20.07
C ARG A 358 -18.65 22.09 -19.45
N PRO A 359 -19.43 22.82 -18.64
CA PRO A 359 -18.99 24.09 -18.06
C PRO A 359 -17.95 23.91 -16.94
N GLU A 360 -17.90 22.75 -16.28
CA GLU A 360 -17.06 22.53 -15.11
C GLU A 360 -15.57 22.42 -15.50
N PRO A 361 -14.69 23.31 -14.97
CA PRO A 361 -13.27 23.35 -15.31
C PRO A 361 -12.51 22.05 -15.05
N ARG A 362 -12.88 21.31 -14.00
CA ARG A 362 -12.30 19.99 -13.70
C ARG A 362 -12.63 18.97 -14.79
N LEU A 363 -13.85 18.97 -15.30
CA LEU A 363 -14.27 18.03 -16.35
C LEU A 363 -13.62 18.41 -17.68
N GLN A 364 -13.50 19.71 -17.98
CA GLN A 364 -12.72 20.21 -19.12
C GLN A 364 -11.26 19.76 -19.05
N ARG A 365 -10.61 19.89 -17.89
CA ARG A 365 -9.25 19.39 -17.63
C ARG A 365 -9.16 17.89 -17.96
N ASN A 366 -10.09 17.08 -17.45
CA ASN A 366 -10.11 15.64 -17.70
C ASN A 366 -10.32 15.31 -19.19
N ALA A 367 -11.21 16.02 -19.87
CA ALA A 367 -11.43 15.89 -21.31
C ALA A 367 -10.16 16.23 -22.11
N LEU A 368 -9.43 17.28 -21.73
CA LEU A 368 -8.14 17.65 -22.35
C LEU A 368 -7.07 16.56 -22.15
N LEU A 369 -7.02 15.95 -20.96
CA LEU A 369 -6.12 14.82 -20.70
C LEU A 369 -6.49 13.59 -21.54
N GLN A 370 -7.78 13.31 -21.73
CA GLN A 370 -8.24 12.25 -22.64
C GLN A 370 -7.88 12.57 -24.10
N MET A 371 -8.11 13.81 -24.54
CA MET A 371 -7.75 14.26 -25.88
C MET A 371 -6.26 14.08 -26.16
N LYS A 372 -5.41 14.41 -25.18
CA LYS A 372 -3.96 14.20 -25.27
C LYS A 372 -3.59 12.73 -25.46
N VAL A 373 -4.26 11.81 -24.77
CA VAL A 373 -4.05 10.38 -24.97
C VAL A 373 -4.52 9.95 -26.36
N LEU A 374 -5.67 10.45 -26.83
CA LEU A 374 -6.22 10.16 -28.16
C LEU A 374 -5.27 10.58 -29.28
N VAL A 375 -4.77 11.82 -29.27
CA VAL A 375 -3.93 12.36 -30.35
C VAL A 375 -2.52 11.77 -30.38
N GLN A 376 -2.12 11.00 -29.37
CA GLN A 376 -0.88 10.22 -29.36
C GLN A 376 -1.02 8.86 -30.04
N GLN A 377 -2.24 8.43 -30.33
CA GLN A 377 -2.47 7.14 -30.98
C GLN A 377 -2.08 7.21 -32.46
N PRO A 378 -1.34 6.22 -32.98
CA PRO A 378 -0.96 6.16 -34.40
C PRO A 378 -2.15 6.23 -35.37
N GLU A 379 -3.31 5.72 -34.95
CA GLU A 379 -4.53 5.60 -35.76
C GLU A 379 -5.33 6.92 -35.84
N PHE A 380 -5.00 7.91 -35.02
CA PHE A 380 -5.67 9.20 -35.07
C PHE A 380 -5.12 10.04 -36.24
N SER A 381 -6.02 10.57 -37.07
CA SER A 381 -5.67 11.36 -38.28
C SER A 381 -4.92 12.67 -37.99
N GLY A 382 -4.76 13.03 -36.72
CA GLY A 382 -4.08 14.23 -36.27
C GLY A 382 -4.89 15.52 -36.41
N THR A 383 -5.92 15.55 -37.25
CA THR A 383 -6.71 16.76 -37.50
C THR A 383 -7.92 16.86 -36.58
N LEU A 384 -8.03 17.97 -35.85
CA LEU A 384 -9.20 18.22 -34.99
C LEU A 384 -10.42 18.67 -35.80
N PRO A 385 -11.64 18.21 -35.46
CA PRO A 385 -12.86 18.78 -36.00
C PRO A 385 -13.00 20.26 -35.61
N GLY A 386 -13.52 21.08 -36.53
CA GLY A 386 -13.74 22.52 -36.32
C GLY A 386 -14.44 22.89 -35.01
N PRO A 387 -15.50 22.19 -34.56
CA PRO A 387 -16.14 22.45 -33.27
C PRO A 387 -15.20 22.25 -32.06
N VAL A 388 -14.39 21.18 -32.09
CA VAL A 388 -13.40 20.91 -31.03
C VAL A 388 -12.33 21.98 -31.04
N GLU A 389 -11.84 22.36 -32.21
CA GLU A 389 -10.84 23.42 -32.33
C GLU A 389 -11.36 24.77 -31.81
N HIS A 390 -12.59 25.14 -32.18
CA HIS A 390 -13.24 26.34 -31.65
C HIS A 390 -13.33 26.29 -30.12
N ARG A 391 -13.75 25.15 -29.57
CA ARG A 391 -13.82 24.95 -28.12
C ARG A 391 -12.45 25.08 -27.44
N LEU A 392 -11.38 24.55 -28.03
CA LEU A 392 -10.02 24.73 -27.51
C LEU A 392 -9.61 26.21 -27.50
N ARG A 393 -9.98 26.99 -28.53
CA ARG A 393 -9.72 28.46 -28.56
C ARG A 393 -10.40 29.18 -27.40
N ASP A 394 -11.63 28.80 -27.06
CA ASP A 394 -12.35 29.39 -25.94
C ASP A 394 -11.69 29.04 -24.61
N LEU A 395 -11.25 27.79 -24.44
CA LEU A 395 -10.61 27.32 -23.22
C LEU A 395 -9.23 27.97 -22.95
N LEU A 396 -8.56 28.52 -23.97
CA LEU A 396 -7.36 29.36 -23.77
C LEU A 396 -7.66 30.63 -22.95
N ARG A 397 -8.92 31.07 -22.86
CA ARG A 397 -9.35 32.22 -22.04
C ARG A 397 -9.81 31.80 -20.64
N SER A 398 -9.70 30.52 -20.28
CA SER A 398 -10.11 30.03 -18.96
C SER A 398 -9.37 30.77 -17.85
N PRO A 399 -10.05 31.11 -16.72
CA PRO A 399 -9.37 31.69 -15.57
C PRO A 399 -8.49 30.67 -14.83
N PHE A 400 -8.61 29.37 -15.15
CA PHE A 400 -7.85 28.30 -14.51
C PHE A 400 -6.62 27.91 -15.35
N ASP A 401 -5.44 28.09 -14.78
CA ASP A 401 -4.17 27.72 -15.41
C ASP A 401 -4.09 26.24 -15.78
N LYS A 402 -4.58 25.35 -14.91
CA LYS A 402 -4.67 23.92 -15.20
C LYS A 402 -5.45 23.59 -16.47
N VAL A 403 -6.38 24.45 -16.91
CA VAL A 403 -7.15 24.25 -18.15
C VAL A 403 -6.38 24.80 -19.35
N TYR A 404 -6.08 26.10 -19.39
CA TYR A 404 -5.45 26.70 -20.57
C TYR A 404 -4.04 26.16 -20.82
N VAL A 405 -3.28 25.79 -19.77
CA VAL A 405 -1.95 25.17 -19.93
C VAL A 405 -2.08 23.80 -20.60
N GLU A 406 -3.13 23.03 -20.30
CA GLU A 406 -3.31 21.74 -20.98
C GLU A 406 -3.75 21.92 -22.43
N VAL A 407 -4.56 22.93 -22.74
CA VAL A 407 -4.84 23.29 -24.13
C VAL A 407 -3.54 23.61 -24.88
N LEU A 408 -2.66 24.44 -24.31
CA LEU A 408 -1.37 24.74 -24.93
C LEU A 408 -0.49 23.49 -25.07
N ASN A 409 -0.47 22.59 -24.08
CA ASN A 409 0.25 21.32 -24.16
C ASN A 409 -0.26 20.46 -25.31
N LEU A 410 -1.59 20.36 -25.47
CA LEU A 410 -2.23 19.62 -26.56
C LEU A 410 -1.87 20.20 -27.93
N LEU A 411 -1.96 21.53 -28.07
CA LEU A 411 -1.61 22.25 -29.31
C LEU A 411 -0.12 22.19 -29.66
N GLY A 412 0.75 21.97 -28.67
CA GLY A 412 2.19 21.79 -28.88
C GLY A 412 2.60 20.38 -29.32
N MET A 413 1.65 19.46 -29.49
CA MET A 413 1.94 18.09 -29.89
C MET A 413 2.14 17.99 -31.40
N ARG A 414 3.22 17.33 -31.83
CA ARG A 414 3.57 17.19 -33.26
C ARG A 414 2.55 16.40 -34.07
N SER A 415 1.78 15.53 -33.44
CA SER A 415 0.76 14.71 -34.08
C SER A 415 -0.56 15.46 -34.32
N LEU A 416 -0.69 16.70 -33.86
CA LEU A 416 -1.92 17.46 -33.93
C LEU A 416 -1.83 18.57 -34.98
N THR A 417 -2.81 18.64 -35.87
CA THR A 417 -2.98 19.71 -36.85
C THR A 417 -4.32 20.43 -36.62
N CYS A 418 -4.28 21.76 -36.70
CA CYS A 418 -5.48 22.59 -36.69
C CYS A 418 -6.05 22.69 -38.11
N ALA A 419 -7.37 22.64 -38.24
CA ALA A 419 -8.06 22.96 -39.47
C ALA A 419 -7.93 24.46 -39.80
N ASP A 420 -8.03 25.33 -38.78
CA ASP A 420 -7.89 26.78 -38.91
C ASP A 420 -6.70 27.32 -38.07
N PRO A 421 -5.45 27.14 -38.53
CA PRO A 421 -4.25 27.43 -37.73
C PRO A 421 -4.09 28.93 -37.38
N LEU A 422 -4.50 29.86 -38.25
CA LEU A 422 -4.33 31.30 -37.99
C LEU A 422 -5.24 31.84 -36.87
N PRO A 423 -6.55 31.54 -36.83
CA PRO A 423 -7.39 31.86 -35.67
C PRO A 423 -6.90 31.26 -34.35
N MET A 424 -6.36 30.04 -34.38
CA MET A 424 -5.77 29.40 -33.20
C MET A 424 -4.49 30.13 -32.74
N LEU A 425 -3.62 30.48 -33.69
CA LEU A 425 -2.41 31.28 -33.43
C LEU A 425 -2.75 32.61 -32.74
N ASP A 426 -3.74 33.34 -33.26
CA ASP A 426 -4.21 34.61 -32.67
C ASP A 426 -4.69 34.40 -31.22
N ALA A 427 -5.36 33.29 -30.92
CA ALA A 427 -5.81 32.96 -29.55
C ALA A 427 -4.63 32.68 -28.61
N ILE A 428 -3.63 31.91 -29.05
CA ILE A 428 -2.40 31.63 -28.29
C ILE A 428 -1.64 32.92 -28.00
N LEU A 429 -1.48 33.79 -29.01
CA LEU A 429 -0.76 35.06 -28.88
C LEU A 429 -1.43 36.00 -27.89
N ARG A 430 -2.76 36.09 -27.89
CA ARG A 430 -3.51 36.91 -26.90
C ARG A 430 -3.25 36.44 -25.47
N LEU A 431 -3.22 35.13 -25.22
CA LEU A 431 -2.90 34.55 -23.92
C LEU A 431 -1.41 34.75 -23.54
N SER A 432 -0.52 34.74 -24.53
CA SER A 432 0.93 34.79 -24.29
C SER A 432 1.41 36.04 -23.56
N VAL A 433 0.70 37.17 -23.71
CA VAL A 433 1.08 38.44 -23.10
C VAL A 433 0.59 38.49 -21.64
N GLY A 434 1.51 38.18 -20.71
CA GLY A 434 1.27 38.20 -19.26
C GLY A 434 1.21 36.82 -18.61
N THR A 435 1.33 35.73 -19.39
CA THR A 435 1.41 34.37 -18.82
C THR A 435 2.84 34.03 -18.37
N ARG A 436 2.95 33.27 -17.27
CA ARG A 436 4.22 32.70 -16.79
C ARG A 436 4.66 31.46 -17.59
N TYR A 437 3.76 30.84 -18.37
CA TYR A 437 4.00 29.57 -19.06
C TYR A 437 4.65 29.72 -20.45
N ARG A 438 5.69 30.56 -20.55
CA ARG A 438 6.31 30.99 -21.81
C ARG A 438 6.84 29.84 -22.67
N ILE A 439 7.40 28.81 -22.06
CA ILE A 439 7.90 27.62 -22.77
C ILE A 439 6.76 26.81 -23.39
N VAL A 440 5.63 26.70 -22.70
CA VAL A 440 4.46 25.95 -23.18
C VAL A 440 3.81 26.71 -24.35
N VAL A 441 3.69 28.03 -24.23
CA VAL A 441 3.26 28.91 -25.33
C VAL A 441 4.14 28.73 -26.56
N LEU A 442 5.47 28.79 -26.40
CA LEU A 442 6.41 28.62 -27.52
C LEU A 442 6.21 27.27 -28.24
N LYS A 443 5.99 26.19 -27.49
CA LYS A 443 5.70 24.87 -28.06
C LYS A 443 4.39 24.88 -28.85
N ALA A 444 3.34 25.50 -28.31
CA ALA A 444 2.05 25.62 -28.99
C ALA A 444 2.14 26.46 -30.28
N LEU A 445 2.85 27.60 -30.25
CA LEU A 445 3.07 28.44 -31.44
C LEU A 445 3.78 27.67 -32.56
N ARG A 446 4.80 26.88 -32.20
CA ARG A 446 5.50 26.00 -33.16
C ARG A 446 4.61 24.85 -33.63
N GLY A 447 3.81 24.25 -32.75
CA GLY A 447 2.90 23.16 -33.13
C GLY A 447 1.82 23.60 -34.12
N VAL A 448 1.23 24.77 -33.91
CA VAL A 448 0.12 25.29 -34.72
C VAL A 448 0.60 26.05 -35.96
N GLY A 449 1.74 26.74 -35.87
CA GLY A 449 2.06 27.86 -36.76
C GLY A 449 3.48 27.87 -37.32
N ASP A 450 4.17 26.74 -37.46
CA ASP A 450 5.55 26.71 -38.00
C ASP A 450 5.61 26.88 -39.54
N PHE A 451 5.02 27.97 -40.04
CA PHE A 451 5.01 28.35 -41.46
C PHE A 451 5.07 29.87 -41.63
N PRO A 452 5.51 30.39 -42.81
CA PRO A 452 5.80 31.82 -42.99
C PRO A 452 4.64 32.75 -42.65
N ALA A 453 3.42 32.47 -43.13
CA ALA A 453 2.26 33.33 -42.90
C ALA A 453 1.88 33.46 -41.41
N ALA A 454 2.06 32.40 -40.62
CA ALA A 454 1.83 32.44 -39.17
C ALA A 454 2.91 33.26 -38.44
N ARG A 455 4.18 33.14 -38.85
CA ARG A 455 5.26 33.96 -38.28
C ARG A 455 5.03 35.46 -38.55
N GLU A 456 4.62 35.82 -39.77
CA GLU A 456 4.25 37.19 -40.10
C GLU A 456 3.06 37.66 -39.27
N ARG A 457 2.01 36.85 -39.15
CA ARG A 457 0.84 37.16 -38.32
C ARG A 457 1.23 37.42 -36.85
N ALA A 458 2.12 36.60 -36.30
CA ALA A 458 2.63 36.76 -34.95
C ALA A 458 3.49 38.02 -34.78
N ARG A 459 4.33 38.34 -35.78
CA ARG A 459 5.12 39.58 -35.82
C ARG A 459 4.20 40.81 -35.84
N THR A 460 3.19 40.84 -36.71
CA THR A 460 2.18 41.91 -36.76
C THR A 460 1.44 42.05 -35.43
N PHE A 461 1.01 40.94 -34.83
CA PHE A 461 0.32 40.97 -33.54
C PHE A 461 1.18 41.60 -32.44
N LEU A 462 2.47 41.23 -32.35
CA LEU A 462 3.38 41.77 -31.34
C LEU A 462 3.69 43.25 -31.57
N SER A 463 3.94 43.65 -32.82
CA SER A 463 4.12 45.06 -33.22
C SER A 463 2.91 45.89 -32.75
N ASP A 464 1.70 45.44 -33.09
CA ASP A 464 0.45 46.06 -32.64
C ASP A 464 0.32 46.12 -31.12
N ALA A 465 0.68 45.03 -30.43
CA ALA A 465 0.59 44.95 -28.97
C ALA A 465 1.57 45.90 -28.26
N ILE A 466 2.76 46.12 -28.84
CA ILE A 466 3.75 47.09 -28.36
C ILE A 466 3.23 48.50 -28.58
N THR A 467 2.78 48.84 -29.78
CA THR A 467 2.27 50.19 -30.09
C THR A 467 1.06 50.56 -29.25
N LYS A 468 0.15 49.61 -29.00
CA LYS A 468 -1.10 49.83 -28.26
C LYS A 468 -0.98 49.53 -26.76
N ALA A 469 0.23 49.30 -26.23
CA ALA A 469 0.41 49.01 -24.81
C ALA A 469 -0.05 50.22 -23.95
N PRO A 470 -1.00 50.03 -23.02
CA PRO A 470 -1.59 51.15 -22.27
C PRO A 470 -0.71 51.65 -21.13
N ASP A 471 0.21 50.81 -20.63
CA ASP A 471 1.01 51.09 -19.44
C ASP A 471 2.38 50.37 -19.47
N THR A 472 3.28 50.78 -18.57
CA THR A 472 4.63 50.23 -18.43
C THR A 472 4.60 48.75 -18.04
N ARG A 473 3.62 48.30 -17.25
CA ARG A 473 3.47 46.89 -16.83
C ARG A 473 3.19 45.98 -18.03
N ARG A 474 2.38 46.42 -18.99
CA ARG A 474 2.11 45.69 -20.22
C ARG A 474 3.36 45.59 -21.09
N LEU A 475 4.15 46.66 -21.17
CA LEU A 475 5.44 46.64 -21.85
C LEU A 475 6.41 45.67 -21.18
N GLU A 476 6.53 45.63 -19.85
CA GLU A 476 7.35 44.65 -19.13
C GLU A 476 6.97 43.20 -19.45
N HIS A 477 5.67 42.90 -19.53
CA HIS A 477 5.20 41.59 -19.95
C HIS A 477 5.62 41.24 -21.38
N LEU A 478 5.58 42.22 -22.30
CA LEU A 478 6.05 42.05 -23.68
C LEU A 478 7.57 41.89 -23.74
N THR A 479 8.34 42.66 -22.96
CA THR A 479 9.80 42.51 -22.80
C THR A 479 10.17 41.12 -22.32
N ALA A 480 9.46 40.60 -21.32
CA ALA A 480 9.74 39.28 -20.78
C ALA A 480 9.31 38.14 -21.72
N LEU A 481 8.35 38.38 -22.62
CA LEU A 481 7.87 37.43 -23.62
C LEU A 481 8.80 37.34 -24.84
N LEU A 482 9.32 38.48 -25.30
CA LEU A 482 10.04 38.62 -26.57
C LEU A 482 11.19 37.60 -26.75
N PRO A 483 12.10 37.36 -25.78
CA PRO A 483 13.18 36.38 -25.93
C PRO A 483 12.70 34.94 -26.20
N TYR A 484 11.48 34.61 -25.78
CA TYR A 484 10.89 33.30 -26.01
C TYR A 484 10.26 33.22 -27.39
N VAL A 485 9.54 34.26 -27.81
CA VAL A 485 8.85 34.27 -29.11
C VAL A 485 9.82 34.47 -30.26
N GLU A 486 10.98 35.12 -30.04
CA GLU A 486 12.10 35.16 -31.01
C GLU A 486 12.57 33.77 -31.43
N LYS A 487 12.54 32.79 -30.53
CA LYS A 487 12.87 31.39 -30.89
C LYS A 487 11.88 30.79 -31.89
N TYR A 488 10.70 31.38 -32.05
CA TYR A 488 9.70 31.00 -33.05
C TYR A 488 9.73 31.91 -34.30
N LEU A 489 9.94 33.22 -34.12
CA LEU A 489 9.95 34.21 -35.22
C LEU A 489 11.26 34.29 -36.01
N GLY A 490 12.39 33.90 -35.40
CA GLY A 490 13.72 34.22 -35.93
C GLY A 490 14.21 35.60 -35.47
N GLN A 491 15.09 36.25 -36.25
CA GLN A 491 15.58 37.60 -35.94
C GLN A 491 14.41 38.61 -35.90
N ALA A 492 14.31 39.36 -34.80
CA ALA A 492 13.20 40.29 -34.51
C ALA A 492 13.71 41.64 -33.94
N ASP A 493 14.80 42.16 -34.52
CA ASP A 493 15.43 43.41 -34.08
C ASP A 493 14.50 44.63 -34.23
N ASP A 494 13.55 44.57 -35.17
CA ASP A 494 12.46 45.52 -35.36
C ASP A 494 11.56 45.59 -34.12
N LEU A 495 11.10 44.45 -33.60
CA LEU A 495 10.25 44.40 -32.40
C LEU A 495 11.01 44.86 -31.14
N ARG A 496 12.29 44.50 -31.00
CA ARG A 496 13.15 45.00 -29.90
C ARG A 496 13.26 46.52 -29.91
N SER A 497 13.53 47.08 -31.09
CA SER A 497 13.69 48.53 -31.26
C SER A 497 12.40 49.27 -30.93
N GLN A 498 11.25 48.78 -31.40
CA GLN A 498 9.93 49.34 -31.08
C GLN A 498 9.62 49.29 -29.57
N LEU A 499 9.93 48.17 -28.93
CA LEU A 499 9.69 47.98 -27.51
C LEU A 499 10.54 48.96 -26.67
N ASN A 500 11.83 49.08 -26.96
CA ASN A 500 12.72 50.01 -26.28
C ASN A 500 12.25 51.47 -26.44
N ALA A 501 11.88 51.87 -27.65
CA ALA A 501 11.36 53.21 -27.92
C ALA A 501 10.07 53.50 -27.13
N ARG A 502 9.18 52.52 -27.02
CA ARG A 502 7.90 52.69 -26.30
C ARG A 502 8.07 52.69 -24.78
N VAL A 503 9.03 51.94 -24.25
CA VAL A 503 9.40 51.98 -22.82
C VAL A 503 9.91 53.36 -22.43
N SER A 504 10.85 53.94 -23.21
CA SER A 504 11.40 55.28 -22.92
C SER A 504 10.32 56.37 -22.81
N VAL A 505 9.32 56.34 -23.71
CA VAL A 505 8.26 57.36 -23.73
C VAL A 505 7.19 57.17 -22.63
N LEU A 506 7.15 56.04 -21.91
CA LEU A 506 6.25 55.86 -20.75
C LEU A 506 6.97 56.02 -19.40
N THR A 507 8.30 56.10 -19.40
CA THR A 507 9.12 56.35 -18.21
C THR A 507 9.48 57.82 -18.02
N ASP A 508 9.36 58.61 -19.08
CA ASP A 508 9.37 60.09 -19.07
C ASP A 508 7.95 60.62 -18.81
#